data_AF-A0AAW1YLX4-F1
#
_entry.id   AF-A0AAW1YLX4-F1
#
_cell.length_a   1.000
_cell.length_b   1.000
_cell.length_c   1.000
_cell.angle_alpha   90.00
_cell.angle_beta   90.00
_cell.angle_gamma   90.00
#
_symmetry.space_group_name_H-M   'P 1'
#
loop_
_entity.id
_entity.type
_entity.pdbx_description
1 polymer ?
#
loop_
_entity_poly.entity_id
_entity_poly.type
_entity_poly.pdbx_seq_one_letter_code
_entity_poly.pdbx_strand_id
1 'polypeptide(L)'
;MDPLSHPLLATLLDPGLSSALSSLADSDRPALSLLSSLQAYGAVSAALSAPLSGSGSDPLCHWLYDTFLSSDPHLRLVVFSFLPLLAGLYLSRIHSLSSDSLTSLPSLAGFEAVLLALYAAETKARNGKPVVVSIPDLSQPSLYHIPRTQKPNNPNSNSSNAQSIGVLSPPLEPQIAVKSTKRACIVGVALDSYYKHISQMPAWSKMDFCRFLASWAGQDCSCQRQFESGDNHSEPEITGFLENGNGNGDENEIEVDVVEEMGQLRIEHNGSSNGVNEVEESKGSRIPLPWELLQPALRILGHCLLAPLNSPEVKDAASIAVRRLYARASHDLVPQAILATQSLIQLDNRGREAAKAAVAAAANSSSNVNTPSKAKKPEILLVSK
;
A
#
# COMPACT_ATOMS: atom_id res chain seq x y z
N MET A 1 -25.70 -19.30 16.24
CA MET A 1 -26.26 -19.05 14.90
C MET A 1 -25.12 -19.27 13.94
N ASP A 2 -25.12 -20.41 13.25
CA ASP A 2 -24.05 -20.76 12.32
C ASP A 2 -24.03 -19.74 11.17
N PRO A 3 -22.95 -18.96 10.99
CA PRO A 3 -22.86 -17.99 9.89
C PRO A 3 -22.73 -18.64 8.51
N LEU A 4 -22.69 -19.98 8.48
CA LEU A 4 -22.66 -20.82 7.28
C LEU A 4 -24.01 -21.48 6.96
N SER A 5 -25.09 -21.20 7.70
CA SER A 5 -26.44 -21.57 7.24
C SER A 5 -26.80 -20.69 6.03
N HIS A 6 -26.41 -21.12 4.82
CA HIS A 6 -26.85 -20.52 3.56
C HIS A 6 -28.38 -20.47 3.53
N PRO A 7 -28.96 -19.26 3.38
CA PRO A 7 -29.19 -18.73 2.04
C PRO A 7 -28.83 -17.25 1.85
N LEU A 8 -28.23 -16.55 2.82
CA LEU A 8 -28.12 -15.08 2.74
C LEU A 8 -27.25 -14.60 1.56
N LEU A 9 -25.95 -14.91 1.50
CA LEU A 9 -25.07 -14.32 0.46
C LEU A 9 -25.54 -14.62 -0.98
N ALA A 10 -25.96 -15.86 -1.28
CA ALA A 10 -26.42 -16.24 -2.62
C ALA A 10 -27.74 -15.55 -3.01
N THR A 11 -28.57 -15.19 -2.03
CA THR A 11 -29.83 -14.45 -2.24
C THR A 11 -29.58 -12.94 -2.37
N LEU A 12 -28.45 -12.44 -1.86
CA LEU A 12 -28.05 -11.04 -1.94
C LEU A 12 -27.33 -10.67 -3.23
N LEU A 13 -26.81 -11.67 -3.95
CA LEU A 13 -26.06 -11.50 -5.19
C LEU A 13 -26.90 -11.95 -6.39
N ASP A 14 -26.45 -11.60 -7.60
CA ASP A 14 -27.17 -11.89 -8.85
C ASP A 14 -27.53 -13.40 -8.96
N PRO A 15 -28.79 -13.76 -9.27
CA PRO A 15 -29.24 -15.16 -9.36
C PRO A 15 -28.40 -16.04 -10.30
N GLY A 16 -27.72 -15.46 -11.30
CA GLY A 16 -26.81 -16.20 -12.19
C GLY A 16 -25.58 -16.83 -11.49
N LEU A 17 -25.23 -16.35 -10.28
CA LEU A 17 -24.09 -16.82 -9.49
C LEU A 17 -24.48 -17.75 -8.34
N SER A 18 -25.78 -17.98 -8.15
CA SER A 18 -26.28 -18.81 -7.05
C SER A 18 -25.74 -20.23 -7.11
N SER A 19 -25.57 -20.82 -8.29
CA SER A 19 -25.04 -22.19 -8.45
C SER A 19 -23.57 -22.30 -8.06
N ALA A 20 -22.75 -21.31 -8.44
CA ALA A 20 -21.33 -21.25 -8.07
C ALA A 20 -21.15 -21.04 -6.56
N LEU A 21 -21.96 -20.17 -5.95
CA LEU A 21 -21.96 -19.94 -4.51
C LEU A 21 -22.44 -21.15 -3.70
N SER A 22 -23.46 -21.87 -4.19
CA SER A 22 -23.89 -23.13 -3.58
C SER A 22 -22.80 -24.20 -3.66
N SER A 23 -22.12 -24.32 -4.80
CA SER A 23 -20.98 -25.25 -4.92
C SER A 23 -19.82 -24.91 -3.98
N LEU A 24 -19.60 -23.62 -3.68
CA LEU A 24 -18.60 -23.18 -2.71
C LEU A 24 -19.02 -23.50 -1.27
N ALA A 25 -20.32 -23.37 -0.98
CA ALA A 25 -20.92 -23.70 0.32
C ALA A 25 -20.77 -25.19 0.66
N ASP A 26 -20.89 -26.06 -0.34
CA ASP A 26 -20.79 -27.52 -0.19
C ASP A 26 -19.35 -28.04 -0.05
N SER A 27 -18.34 -27.16 -0.13
CA SER A 27 -16.94 -27.55 0.03
C SER A 27 -16.57 -27.82 1.49
N ASP A 28 -15.52 -28.63 1.72
CA ASP A 28 -15.04 -28.97 3.08
C ASP A 28 -14.64 -27.74 3.92
N ARG A 29 -14.25 -26.64 3.26
CA ARG A 29 -13.82 -25.37 3.89
C ARG A 29 -14.43 -24.17 3.17
N PRO A 30 -15.74 -23.91 3.35
CA PRO A 30 -16.48 -22.94 2.54
C PRO A 30 -15.92 -21.51 2.63
N ALA A 31 -15.46 -21.09 3.82
CA ALA A 31 -14.87 -19.77 4.02
C ALA A 31 -13.56 -19.57 3.22
N LEU A 32 -12.69 -20.58 3.16
CA LEU A 32 -11.45 -20.51 2.39
C LEU A 32 -11.72 -20.64 0.89
N SER A 33 -12.63 -21.52 0.49
CA SER A 33 -13.07 -21.64 -0.89
C SER A 33 -13.61 -20.30 -1.41
N LEU A 34 -14.44 -19.61 -0.61
CA LEU A 34 -14.97 -18.30 -0.93
C LEU A 34 -13.88 -17.22 -0.97
N LEU A 35 -12.93 -17.21 -0.02
CA LEU A 35 -11.77 -16.31 -0.03
C LEU A 35 -10.91 -16.47 -1.31
N SER A 36 -10.83 -17.68 -1.86
CA SER A 36 -10.03 -18.00 -3.05
C SER A 36 -10.80 -17.87 -4.37
N SER A 37 -12.11 -17.61 -4.34
CA SER A 37 -12.95 -17.54 -5.53
C SER A 37 -12.99 -16.12 -6.11
N LEU A 38 -12.34 -15.93 -7.25
CA LEU A 38 -12.35 -14.65 -7.98
C LEU A 38 -13.77 -14.26 -8.44
N GLN A 39 -14.61 -15.24 -8.80
CA GLN A 39 -15.99 -14.98 -9.22
C GLN A 39 -16.84 -14.47 -8.05
N ALA A 40 -16.72 -15.10 -6.88
CA ALA A 40 -17.42 -14.65 -5.67
C ALA A 40 -16.94 -13.25 -5.27
N TYR A 41 -15.62 -13.00 -5.33
CA TYR A 41 -15.07 -11.67 -5.08
C TYR A 41 -15.61 -10.62 -6.05
N GLY A 42 -15.60 -10.90 -7.36
CA GLY A 42 -16.10 -10.00 -8.39
C GLY A 42 -17.58 -9.65 -8.24
N ALA A 43 -18.40 -10.61 -7.83
CA ALA A 43 -19.83 -10.39 -7.57
C ALA A 43 -20.07 -9.47 -6.38
N VAL A 44 -19.40 -9.76 -5.24
CA VAL A 44 -19.50 -8.94 -4.03
C VAL A 44 -18.91 -7.56 -4.27
N SER A 45 -17.79 -7.47 -4.99
CA SER A 45 -17.15 -6.18 -5.26
C SER A 45 -17.99 -5.30 -6.17
N ALA A 46 -18.64 -5.87 -7.19
CA ALA A 46 -19.58 -5.16 -8.05
C ALA A 46 -20.79 -4.65 -7.25
N ALA A 47 -21.35 -5.48 -6.36
CA ALA A 47 -22.46 -5.08 -5.49
C ALA A 47 -22.07 -3.93 -4.54
N LEU A 48 -20.90 -4.00 -3.90
CA LEU A 48 -20.38 -2.92 -3.03
C LEU A 48 -20.09 -1.63 -3.82
N SER A 49 -19.60 -1.77 -5.05
CA SER A 49 -19.25 -0.64 -5.91
C SER A 49 -20.46 0.10 -6.48
N ALA A 50 -21.67 -0.50 -6.42
CA ALA A 50 -22.90 0.14 -6.84
C ALA A 50 -23.12 1.49 -6.12
N PRO A 51 -23.58 2.56 -6.81
CA PRO A 51 -23.70 3.90 -6.22
C PRO A 51 -24.59 3.98 -4.98
N LEU A 52 -25.57 3.07 -4.86
CA LEU A 52 -26.53 3.00 -3.76
C LEU A 52 -26.09 2.12 -2.58
N SER A 53 -24.96 1.41 -2.71
CA SER A 53 -24.45 0.53 -1.65
C SER A 53 -23.83 1.33 -0.50
N GLY A 54 -23.81 0.73 0.69
CA GLY A 54 -23.21 1.29 1.90
C GLY A 54 -24.22 1.87 2.89
N SER A 55 -25.51 1.83 2.59
CA SER A 55 -26.57 2.26 3.51
C SER A 55 -26.70 1.34 4.73
N GLY A 56 -27.24 1.87 5.82
CA GLY A 56 -27.54 1.06 7.02
C GLY A 56 -28.63 0.01 6.81
N SER A 57 -29.29 0.00 5.66
CA SER A 57 -30.23 -1.05 5.24
C SER A 57 -29.64 -1.97 4.17
N ASP A 58 -28.37 -1.78 3.79
CA ASP A 58 -27.70 -2.61 2.80
C ASP A 58 -27.44 -4.00 3.38
N PRO A 59 -28.11 -5.05 2.87
CA PRO A 59 -27.99 -6.39 3.42
C PRO A 59 -26.58 -6.97 3.23
N LEU A 60 -25.80 -6.51 2.26
CA LEU A 60 -24.42 -6.95 2.07
C LEU A 60 -23.51 -6.37 3.17
N CYS A 61 -23.77 -5.13 3.61
CA CYS A 61 -23.09 -4.55 4.77
C CYS A 61 -23.44 -5.30 6.06
N HIS A 62 -24.70 -5.70 6.24
CA HIS A 62 -25.10 -6.55 7.37
C HIS A 62 -24.41 -7.91 7.33
N TRP A 63 -24.38 -8.55 6.16
CA TRP A 63 -23.68 -9.82 6.00
C TRP A 63 -22.19 -9.70 6.33
N LEU A 64 -21.49 -8.66 5.86
CA LEU A 64 -20.08 -8.41 6.20
C LEU A 64 -19.89 -8.19 7.71
N TYR A 65 -20.78 -7.43 8.34
CA TYR A 65 -20.76 -7.16 9.78
C TYR A 65 -20.93 -8.46 10.59
N ASP A 66 -21.98 -9.24 10.32
CA ASP A 66 -22.27 -10.50 11.02
C ASP A 66 -21.18 -11.55 10.77
N THR A 67 -20.66 -11.62 9.54
CA THR A 67 -19.56 -12.52 9.16
C THR A 67 -18.29 -12.18 9.93
N PHE A 68 -18.00 -10.90 10.18
CA PHE A 68 -16.86 -10.50 10.99
C PHE A 68 -17.04 -10.86 12.48
N LEU A 69 -18.25 -10.71 13.00
CA LEU A 69 -18.56 -11.07 14.40
C LEU A 69 -18.57 -12.58 14.67
N SER A 70 -18.60 -13.41 13.61
CA SER A 70 -18.41 -14.85 13.71
C SER A 70 -17.16 -15.21 14.52
N SER A 71 -17.21 -16.35 15.22
CA SER A 71 -16.06 -16.94 15.90
C SER A 71 -15.06 -17.61 14.95
N ASP A 72 -15.45 -17.86 13.69
CA ASP A 72 -14.58 -18.52 12.71
C ASP A 72 -13.52 -17.56 12.16
N PRO A 73 -12.21 -17.82 12.38
CA PRO A 73 -11.15 -16.98 11.85
C PRO A 73 -11.13 -16.92 10.31
N HIS A 74 -11.52 -17.98 9.60
CA HIS A 74 -11.51 -17.99 8.14
C HIS A 74 -12.60 -17.08 7.55
N LEU A 75 -13.77 -17.02 8.17
CA LEU A 75 -14.81 -16.06 7.79
C LEU A 75 -14.38 -14.61 8.04
N ARG A 76 -13.62 -14.35 9.11
CA ARG A 76 -13.03 -13.01 9.30
C ARG A 76 -12.04 -12.66 8.20
N LEU A 77 -11.24 -13.61 7.70
CA LEU A 77 -10.34 -13.38 6.56
C LEU A 77 -11.09 -12.98 5.30
N VAL A 78 -12.27 -13.58 5.06
CA VAL A 78 -13.14 -13.16 3.96
C VAL A 78 -13.49 -11.68 4.08
N VAL A 79 -13.92 -11.23 5.26
CA VAL A 79 -14.25 -9.80 5.48
C VAL A 79 -13.01 -8.91 5.28
N PHE A 80 -11.85 -9.32 5.82
CA PHE A 80 -10.60 -8.60 5.59
C PHE A 80 -10.25 -8.49 4.11
N SER A 81 -10.56 -9.50 3.29
CA SER A 81 -10.27 -9.44 1.84
C SER A 81 -11.03 -8.32 1.11
N PHE A 82 -12.21 -7.94 1.59
CA PHE A 82 -12.99 -6.81 1.06
C PHE A 82 -12.69 -5.48 1.73
N LEU A 83 -11.87 -5.44 2.77
CA LEU A 83 -11.58 -4.22 3.52
C LEU A 83 -10.91 -3.13 2.67
N PRO A 84 -9.92 -3.42 1.80
CA PRO A 84 -9.37 -2.42 0.90
C PRO A 84 -10.43 -1.75 0.01
N LEU A 85 -11.34 -2.56 -0.55
CA LEU A 85 -12.44 -2.09 -1.36
C LEU A 85 -13.43 -1.25 -0.54
N LEU A 86 -13.83 -1.72 0.63
CA LEU A 86 -14.74 -1.02 1.53
C LEU A 86 -14.17 0.34 1.98
N ALA A 87 -12.90 0.37 2.41
CA ALA A 87 -12.21 1.60 2.78
C ALA A 87 -12.07 2.54 1.57
N GLY A 88 -11.70 1.99 0.41
CA GLY A 88 -11.65 2.62 -0.90
C GLY A 88 -12.92 3.40 -1.23
N LEU A 89 -14.04 2.68 -1.30
CA LEU A 89 -15.36 3.21 -1.63
C LEU A 89 -15.85 4.19 -0.58
N TYR A 90 -15.72 3.86 0.71
CA TYR A 90 -16.15 4.73 1.81
C TYR A 90 -15.44 6.09 1.75
N LEU A 91 -14.11 6.09 1.67
CA LEU A 91 -13.33 7.32 1.65
C LEU A 91 -13.53 8.12 0.37
N SER A 92 -13.68 7.46 -0.78
CA SER A 92 -13.93 8.16 -2.05
C SER A 92 -15.30 8.82 -2.05
N ARG A 93 -16.35 8.09 -1.63
CA ARG A 93 -17.72 8.59 -1.57
C ARG A 93 -17.87 9.72 -0.55
N ILE A 94 -17.33 9.57 0.67
CA ILE A 94 -17.51 10.60 1.72
C ILE A 94 -16.86 11.95 1.38
N HIS A 95 -15.80 11.96 0.55
CA HIS A 95 -15.16 13.19 0.10
C HIS A 95 -15.70 13.69 -1.26
N SER A 96 -16.28 12.83 -2.09
CA SER A 96 -17.05 13.26 -3.27
C SER A 96 -18.40 13.89 -2.88
N LEU A 97 -19.00 13.39 -1.81
CA LEU A 97 -20.26 13.89 -1.23
C LEU A 97 -20.20 15.35 -0.79
N SER A 98 -19.00 15.85 -0.46
CA SER A 98 -18.79 17.26 -0.10
C SER A 98 -18.78 18.22 -1.30
N SER A 99 -18.74 17.72 -2.54
CA SER A 99 -18.55 18.54 -3.74
C SER A 99 -19.78 18.68 -4.64
N ASP A 100 -20.78 17.78 -4.56
CA ASP A 100 -21.94 17.78 -5.47
C ASP A 100 -23.27 17.50 -4.74
N SER A 101 -24.25 18.39 -4.96
CA SER A 101 -25.70 18.31 -4.69
C SER A 101 -26.20 17.43 -3.51
N LEU A 102 -26.56 18.10 -2.41
CA LEU A 102 -26.98 17.57 -1.10
C LEU A 102 -28.39 16.93 -1.03
N THR A 103 -28.98 16.44 -2.11
CA THR A 103 -30.43 16.08 -2.10
C THR A 103 -30.79 14.64 -2.45
N SER A 104 -29.85 13.74 -2.75
CA SER A 104 -30.21 12.36 -3.11
C SER A 104 -29.07 11.33 -2.99
N LEU A 105 -28.26 11.34 -1.93
CA LEU A 105 -27.22 10.32 -1.77
C LEU A 105 -27.48 9.37 -0.60
N PRO A 106 -27.16 8.07 -0.77
CA PRO A 106 -27.37 7.06 0.24
C PRO A 106 -26.51 7.34 1.47
N SER A 107 -27.03 7.03 2.65
CA SER A 107 -26.25 6.95 3.88
C SER A 107 -25.07 5.98 3.67
N LEU A 108 -23.91 6.26 4.28
CA LEU A 108 -22.76 5.32 4.32
C LEU A 108 -22.69 4.54 5.65
N ALA A 109 -23.79 4.54 6.41
CA ALA A 109 -23.84 3.94 7.76
C ALA A 109 -23.53 2.43 7.77
N GLY A 110 -23.82 1.70 6.70
CA GLY A 110 -23.47 0.28 6.57
C GLY A 110 -21.97 0.06 6.48
N PHE A 111 -21.26 0.86 5.67
CA PHE A 111 -19.79 0.81 5.61
C PHE A 111 -19.17 1.24 6.94
N GLU A 112 -19.73 2.28 7.56
CA GLU A 112 -19.28 2.76 8.87
C GLU A 112 -19.46 1.70 9.97
N ALA A 113 -20.56 0.95 9.96
CA ALA A 113 -20.80 -0.13 10.92
C ALA A 113 -19.74 -1.24 10.82
N VAL A 114 -19.37 -1.66 9.60
CA VAL A 114 -18.32 -2.68 9.39
C VAL A 114 -16.95 -2.16 9.84
N LEU A 115 -16.59 -0.92 9.47
CA LEU A 115 -15.33 -0.29 9.88
C LEU A 115 -15.25 -0.11 11.41
N LEU A 116 -16.36 0.29 12.04
CA LEU A 116 -16.45 0.42 13.50
C LEU A 116 -16.34 -0.93 14.19
N ALA A 117 -16.92 -2.00 13.65
CA ALA A 117 -16.80 -3.35 14.20
C ALA A 117 -15.33 -3.79 14.26
N LEU A 118 -14.60 -3.59 13.16
CA LEU A 118 -13.16 -3.87 13.06
C LEU A 118 -12.37 -3.04 14.08
N TYR A 119 -12.64 -1.74 14.16
CA TYR A 119 -12.01 -0.86 15.12
C TYR A 119 -12.29 -1.25 16.58
N ALA A 120 -13.54 -1.60 16.90
CA ALA A 120 -13.95 -2.00 18.24
C ALA A 120 -13.29 -3.31 18.66
N ALA A 121 -13.17 -4.28 17.74
CA ALA A 121 -12.46 -5.53 17.97
C ALA A 121 -10.98 -5.29 18.29
N GLU A 122 -10.30 -4.44 17.52
CA GLU A 122 -8.90 -4.08 17.77
C GLU A 122 -8.73 -3.29 19.07
N THR A 123 -9.64 -2.37 19.37
CA THR A 123 -9.64 -1.61 20.64
C THR A 123 -9.78 -2.55 21.84
N LYS A 124 -10.69 -3.52 21.76
CA LYS A 124 -10.87 -4.56 22.78
C LYS A 124 -9.62 -5.43 22.92
N ALA A 125 -8.98 -5.81 21.80
CA ALA A 125 -7.76 -6.60 21.81
C ALA A 125 -6.59 -5.85 22.49
N ARG A 126 -6.49 -4.53 22.28
CA ARG A 126 -5.47 -3.68 22.92
C ARG A 126 -5.74 -3.42 24.40
N ASN A 127 -6.99 -3.51 24.84
CA ASN A 127 -7.40 -3.33 26.24
C ASN A 127 -6.80 -2.06 26.90
N GLY A 128 -6.85 -0.94 26.19
CA GLY A 128 -6.30 0.35 26.64
C GLY A 128 -4.77 0.45 26.65
N LYS A 129 -4.05 -0.54 26.12
CA LYS A 129 -2.58 -0.53 26.03
C LYS A 129 -2.09 0.01 24.68
N PRO A 130 -0.97 0.73 24.65
CA PRO A 130 -0.31 1.10 23.40
C PRO A 130 0.33 -0.13 22.73
N VAL A 131 0.51 -0.06 21.42
CA VAL A 131 1.34 -1.01 20.68
C VAL A 131 2.78 -0.52 20.77
N VAL A 132 3.65 -1.31 21.40
CA VAL A 132 5.06 -0.97 21.64
C VAL A 132 5.99 -1.97 20.96
N VAL A 133 7.20 -1.52 20.63
CA VAL A 133 8.28 -2.33 20.08
C VAL A 133 9.55 -2.10 20.90
N SER A 134 10.24 -3.19 21.25
CA SER A 134 11.59 -3.08 21.83
C SER A 134 12.58 -2.78 20.70
N ILE A 135 13.28 -1.66 20.77
CA ILE A 135 14.29 -1.29 19.79
C ILE A 135 15.55 -2.11 20.10
N PRO A 136 16.04 -2.94 19.15
CA PRO A 136 17.26 -3.72 19.37
C PRO A 136 18.48 -2.82 19.57
N ASP A 137 19.31 -3.15 20.55
CA ASP A 137 20.58 -2.49 20.82
C ASP A 137 21.75 -3.47 20.59
N LEU A 138 22.68 -3.09 19.72
CA LEU A 138 23.88 -3.89 19.41
C LEU A 138 24.87 -3.97 20.59
N SER A 139 24.73 -3.10 21.59
CA SER A 139 25.51 -3.18 22.84
C SER A 139 25.10 -4.35 23.73
N GLN A 140 23.92 -4.94 23.48
CA GLN A 140 23.34 -6.04 24.24
C GLN A 140 23.44 -7.36 23.46
N PRO A 141 23.61 -8.50 24.16
CA PRO A 141 23.53 -9.81 23.52
C PRO A 141 22.13 -10.06 22.95
N SER A 142 22.08 -10.63 21.76
CA SER A 142 20.86 -11.00 21.05
C SER A 142 21.01 -12.38 20.42
N LEU A 143 19.93 -12.93 19.87
CA LEU A 143 19.93 -14.22 19.18
C LEU A 143 20.98 -14.30 18.05
N TYR A 144 21.29 -13.17 17.41
CA TYR A 144 22.17 -13.11 16.23
C TYR A 144 23.54 -12.49 16.51
N HIS A 145 23.75 -11.88 17.67
CA HIS A 145 24.95 -11.10 17.96
C HIS A 145 25.32 -11.13 19.44
N ILE A 146 26.61 -11.33 19.71
CA ILE A 146 27.20 -11.21 21.04
C ILE A 146 28.17 -10.02 21.02
N PRO A 147 27.96 -8.97 21.85
CA PRO A 147 28.85 -7.83 21.93
C PRO A 147 30.28 -8.24 22.25
N ARG A 148 31.25 -7.69 21.52
CA ARG A 148 32.67 -7.87 21.84
C ARG A 148 32.97 -7.08 23.11
N THR A 149 33.11 -7.79 24.23
CA THR A 149 33.52 -7.36 25.58
C THR A 149 33.85 -5.87 25.74
N GLN A 150 33.03 -5.13 26.51
CA GLN A 150 33.44 -3.85 27.08
C GLN A 150 34.69 -4.09 27.95
N LYS A 151 35.81 -3.43 27.63
CA LYS A 151 36.97 -3.41 28.53
C LYS A 151 36.51 -2.89 29.91
N PRO A 152 36.94 -3.49 31.04
CA PRO A 152 36.46 -3.17 32.38
C PRO A 152 37.11 -1.88 32.92
N ASN A 153 37.15 -0.80 32.14
CA ASN A 153 37.71 0.48 32.54
C ASN A 153 36.68 1.60 32.38
N ASN A 154 35.57 1.52 33.12
CA ASN A 154 35.02 2.70 33.77
C ASN A 154 33.94 2.33 34.80
N PRO A 155 34.21 2.46 36.11
CA PRO A 155 33.20 2.25 37.16
C PRO A 155 32.11 3.35 37.19
N ASN A 156 32.21 4.37 36.34
CA ASN A 156 31.20 5.44 36.18
C ASN A 156 30.28 5.25 34.96
N SER A 157 30.35 4.12 34.26
CA SER A 157 29.41 3.77 33.22
C SER A 157 28.12 3.23 33.84
N ASN A 158 27.31 4.10 34.43
CA ASN A 158 25.87 3.86 34.58
C ASN A 158 25.22 3.89 33.18
N SER A 159 25.71 3.06 32.24
CA SER A 159 25.02 2.83 30.97
C SER A 159 23.75 2.08 31.33
N SER A 160 22.70 2.84 31.53
CA SER A 160 21.34 2.39 31.74
C SER A 160 21.07 1.18 30.85
N ASN A 161 20.93 0.01 31.45
CA ASN A 161 20.35 -1.22 30.87
C ASN A 161 18.87 -1.01 30.48
N ALA A 162 18.47 0.20 30.11
CA ALA A 162 17.14 0.54 29.70
C ALA A 162 17.01 0.17 28.23
N GLN A 163 16.42 -1.01 27.97
CA GLN A 163 15.91 -1.35 26.64
C GLN A 163 15.05 -0.17 26.16
N SER A 164 15.40 0.42 25.03
CA SER A 164 14.64 1.52 24.46
C SER A 164 13.34 0.97 23.88
N ILE A 165 12.22 1.36 24.48
CA ILE A 165 10.89 0.96 24.03
C ILE A 165 10.33 2.08 23.14
N GLY A 166 10.08 1.76 21.87
CA GLY A 166 9.36 2.61 20.94
C GLY A 166 7.86 2.38 21.01
N VAL A 167 7.06 3.44 20.86
CA VAL A 167 5.59 3.33 20.75
C VAL A 167 5.22 3.38 19.27
N LEU A 168 4.68 2.28 18.72
CA LEU A 168 4.24 2.18 17.33
C LEU A 168 2.85 2.79 17.11
N SER A 169 1.95 2.61 18.08
CA SER A 169 0.59 3.14 18.03
C SER A 169 0.11 3.45 19.46
N PRO A 170 -0.50 4.63 19.69
CA PRO A 170 -1.04 4.97 21.00
C PRO A 170 -2.20 4.05 21.40
N PRO A 171 -2.63 4.08 22.67
CA PRO A 171 -3.84 3.41 23.11
C PRO A 171 -5.06 3.87 22.29
N LEU A 172 -5.94 2.92 21.94
CA LEU A 172 -7.17 3.23 21.23
C LEU A 172 -8.32 3.53 22.19
N GLU A 173 -9.10 4.56 21.86
CA GLU A 173 -10.29 4.96 22.61
C GLU A 173 -11.54 4.37 21.95
N PRO A 174 -12.45 3.71 22.69
CA PRO A 174 -13.69 3.19 22.12
C PRO A 174 -14.50 4.28 21.39
N GLN A 175 -14.96 3.98 20.17
CA GLN A 175 -15.80 4.87 19.35
C GLN A 175 -17.17 4.22 19.11
N ILE A 176 -18.24 5.01 19.27
CA ILE A 176 -19.63 4.56 19.06
C ILE A 176 -20.11 4.89 17.63
N ALA A 177 -19.50 5.90 17.00
CA ALA A 177 -19.85 6.37 15.65
C ALA A 177 -18.61 6.89 14.91
N VAL A 178 -18.64 6.87 13.57
CA VAL A 178 -17.55 7.42 12.74
C VAL A 178 -17.69 8.93 12.64
N LYS A 179 -16.91 9.67 13.43
CA LYS A 179 -16.83 11.13 13.34
C LYS A 179 -15.75 11.54 12.35
N SER A 180 -15.92 12.68 11.67
CA SER A 180 -14.93 13.21 10.71
C SER A 180 -13.50 13.25 11.26
N THR A 181 -13.32 13.72 12.51
CA THR A 181 -12.01 13.84 13.17
C THR A 181 -11.34 12.50 13.51
N LYS A 182 -12.12 11.43 13.72
CA LYS A 182 -11.61 10.10 14.06
C LYS A 182 -11.66 9.13 12.87
N ARG A 183 -12.26 9.53 11.75
CA ARG A 183 -12.46 8.71 10.54
C ARG A 183 -11.16 8.09 10.05
N ALA A 184 -10.12 8.91 9.86
CA ALA A 184 -8.84 8.43 9.35
C ALA A 184 -8.17 7.44 10.31
N CYS A 185 -8.29 7.64 11.62
CA CYS A 185 -7.80 6.70 12.63
C CYS A 185 -8.58 5.38 12.59
N ILE A 186 -9.92 5.42 12.50
CA ILE A 186 -10.76 4.22 12.41
C ILE A 186 -10.39 3.39 11.18
N VAL A 187 -10.34 4.03 10.00
CA VAL A 187 -9.96 3.36 8.75
C VAL A 187 -8.51 2.87 8.79
N GLY A 188 -7.58 3.68 9.32
CA GLY A 188 -6.17 3.31 9.47
C GLY A 188 -5.99 2.06 10.35
N VAL A 189 -6.70 1.98 11.47
CA VAL A 189 -6.67 0.80 12.36
C VAL A 189 -7.29 -0.43 11.69
N ALA A 190 -8.36 -0.25 10.90
CA ALA A 190 -8.93 -1.34 10.11
C ALA A 190 -7.90 -1.85 9.09
N LEU A 191 -7.22 -0.96 8.36
CA LEU A 191 -6.14 -1.31 7.42
C LEU A 191 -4.93 -1.95 8.12
N ASP A 192 -4.58 -1.53 9.33
CA ASP A 192 -3.54 -2.22 10.13
C ASP A 192 -3.96 -3.64 10.49
N SER A 193 -5.25 -3.87 10.75
CA SER A 193 -5.82 -5.22 10.97
C SER A 193 -5.77 -6.06 9.69
N TYR A 194 -6.03 -5.47 8.52
CA TYR A 194 -5.78 -6.12 7.22
C TYR A 194 -4.31 -6.49 7.05
N TYR A 195 -3.39 -5.57 7.38
CA TYR A 195 -1.95 -5.78 7.26
C TYR A 195 -1.48 -7.00 8.09
N LYS A 196 -2.05 -7.23 9.28
CA LYS A 196 -1.74 -8.43 10.10
C LYS A 196 -2.04 -9.76 9.38
N HIS A 197 -2.97 -9.75 8.42
CA HIS A 197 -3.38 -10.92 7.66
C HIS A 197 -2.96 -10.88 6.18
N ILE A 198 -2.15 -9.90 5.77
CA ILE A 198 -1.85 -9.60 4.36
C ILE A 198 -1.22 -10.76 3.59
N SER A 199 -0.46 -11.63 4.25
CA SER A 199 0.14 -12.82 3.64
C SER A 199 -0.89 -13.86 3.18
N GLN A 200 -2.08 -13.85 3.79
CA GLN A 200 -3.20 -14.74 3.47
C GLN A 200 -4.17 -14.09 2.49
N MET A 201 -3.99 -12.79 2.18
CA MET A 201 -4.90 -12.05 1.32
C MET A 201 -4.64 -12.36 -0.16
N PRO A 202 -5.71 -12.60 -0.95
CA PRO A 202 -5.58 -12.87 -2.37
C PRO A 202 -5.09 -11.65 -3.15
N ALA A 203 -4.59 -11.87 -4.36
CA ALA A 203 -3.99 -10.83 -5.20
C ALA A 203 -4.99 -9.70 -5.52
N TRP A 204 -6.24 -10.01 -5.85
CA TRP A 204 -7.27 -9.01 -6.20
C TRP A 204 -7.55 -8.01 -5.08
N SER A 205 -7.57 -8.47 -3.83
CA SER A 205 -7.71 -7.59 -2.65
C SER A 205 -6.57 -6.57 -2.54
N LYS A 206 -5.33 -7.04 -2.79
CA LYS A 206 -4.13 -6.19 -2.80
C LYS A 206 -4.14 -5.23 -3.99
N MET A 207 -4.62 -5.67 -5.16
CA MET A 207 -4.75 -4.81 -6.33
C MET A 207 -5.76 -3.69 -6.11
N ASP A 208 -6.93 -4.01 -5.54
CA ASP A 208 -7.93 -2.99 -5.17
C ASP A 208 -7.33 -1.96 -4.22
N PHE A 209 -6.57 -2.41 -3.22
CA PHE A 209 -5.84 -1.51 -2.33
C PHE A 209 -4.92 -0.55 -3.09
N CYS A 210 -4.06 -1.08 -3.97
CA CYS A 210 -3.13 -0.27 -4.76
C CYS A 210 -3.88 0.74 -5.66
N ARG A 211 -4.97 0.31 -6.30
CA ARG A 211 -5.80 1.18 -7.17
C ARG A 211 -6.44 2.33 -6.39
N PHE A 212 -7.06 2.04 -5.24
CA PHE A 212 -7.63 3.11 -4.40
C PHE A 212 -6.56 4.05 -3.84
N LEU A 213 -5.40 3.53 -3.47
CA LEU A 213 -4.34 4.38 -2.93
C LEU A 213 -3.73 5.29 -4.00
N ALA A 214 -3.57 4.79 -5.23
CA ALA A 214 -3.21 5.58 -6.39
C ALA A 214 -4.26 6.67 -6.69
N SER A 215 -5.55 6.35 -6.59
CA SER A 215 -6.62 7.33 -6.84
C SER A 215 -6.72 8.39 -5.72
N TRP A 216 -6.51 8.00 -4.46
CA TRP A 216 -6.47 8.91 -3.31
C TRP A 216 -5.31 9.90 -3.41
N ALA A 217 -4.18 9.49 -3.98
CA ALA A 217 -3.03 10.37 -4.19
C ALA A 217 -3.34 11.54 -5.15
N GLY A 218 -4.30 11.35 -6.07
CA GLY A 218 -4.67 12.31 -7.09
C GLY A 218 -4.08 11.97 -8.47
N GLN A 219 -4.22 12.91 -9.42
CA GLN A 219 -3.75 12.74 -10.79
C GLN A 219 -2.22 12.84 -10.90
N ASP A 220 -1.68 12.35 -12.02
CA ASP A 220 -0.24 12.24 -12.23
C ASP A 220 0.45 13.61 -12.38
N CYS A 221 1.42 13.89 -11.52
CA CYS A 221 2.31 15.05 -11.65
C CYS A 221 3.55 14.68 -12.48
N SER A 222 4.19 15.68 -13.08
CA SER A 222 5.53 15.54 -13.69
C SER A 222 6.61 15.10 -12.69
N CYS A 223 6.42 15.36 -11.38
CA CYS A 223 7.31 14.98 -10.29
C CYS A 223 7.48 13.46 -10.11
N GLN A 224 6.61 12.63 -10.70
CA GLN A 224 6.76 11.16 -10.71
C GLN A 224 7.95 10.70 -11.57
N ARG A 225 8.30 11.48 -12.60
CA ARG A 225 9.35 11.12 -13.58
C ARG A 225 10.77 11.24 -13.02
N GLN A 226 10.95 11.89 -11.86
CA GLN A 226 12.26 12.01 -11.20
C GLN A 226 12.90 10.65 -10.89
N PHE A 227 12.11 9.57 -10.81
CA PHE A 227 12.60 8.21 -10.55
C PHE A 227 12.43 7.24 -11.72
N GLU A 228 11.95 7.74 -12.87
CA GLU A 228 11.82 6.95 -14.11
C GLU A 228 13.09 7.01 -14.97
N SER A 229 13.97 8.00 -14.73
CA SER A 229 15.25 8.12 -15.42
C SER A 229 16.26 7.09 -14.92
N GLY A 230 16.22 5.93 -15.55
CA GLY A 230 17.32 4.97 -15.61
C GLY A 230 18.31 5.26 -16.74
N ASP A 231 18.46 6.51 -17.19
CA ASP A 231 19.56 6.92 -18.07
C ASP A 231 20.00 8.36 -17.79
N ASN A 232 21.32 8.50 -17.66
CA ASN A 232 22.15 9.69 -17.46
C ASN A 232 22.31 10.18 -16.01
N HIS A 233 23.51 9.91 -15.49
CA HIS A 233 24.13 10.66 -14.42
C HIS A 233 24.06 12.17 -14.69
N SER A 234 23.33 12.88 -13.83
CA SER A 234 23.69 14.22 -13.41
C SER A 234 23.14 14.41 -12.02
N GLU A 235 24.05 14.57 -11.05
CA GLU A 235 23.69 15.04 -9.72
C GLU A 235 22.90 16.36 -9.84
N PRO A 236 21.93 16.63 -8.96
CA PRO A 236 21.37 17.95 -8.88
C PRO A 236 22.43 18.86 -8.25
N GLU A 237 23.15 19.63 -9.07
CA GLU A 237 23.93 20.75 -8.57
C GLU A 237 22.97 21.73 -7.88
N ILE A 238 23.08 21.80 -6.56
CA ILE A 238 22.51 22.87 -5.76
C ILE A 238 23.29 24.12 -6.14
N THR A 239 22.77 24.92 -7.07
CA THR A 239 23.35 26.23 -7.38
C THR A 239 23.05 27.17 -6.22
N GLY A 240 24.03 27.25 -5.33
CA GLY A 240 24.08 28.17 -4.21
C GLY A 240 23.99 29.61 -4.69
N PHE A 241 23.14 30.34 -3.98
CA PHE A 241 23.08 31.78 -3.82
C PHE A 241 24.50 32.40 -3.83
N LEU A 242 24.88 33.08 -4.91
CA LEU A 242 26.03 33.99 -4.93
C LEU A 242 25.61 35.33 -5.54
N GLU A 243 25.67 36.35 -4.69
CA GLU A 243 25.65 37.76 -5.04
C GLU A 243 26.75 38.06 -6.06
N ASN A 244 26.41 38.72 -7.16
CA ASN A 244 27.40 39.34 -8.04
C ASN A 244 27.20 40.86 -8.02
N GLY A 245 28.14 41.54 -7.36
CA GLY A 245 28.30 42.98 -7.41
C GLY A 245 28.89 43.46 -8.75
N ASN A 246 28.45 44.66 -9.12
CA ASN A 246 29.08 45.70 -9.96
C ASN A 246 30.29 45.34 -10.86
N GLY A 247 30.15 45.66 -12.15
CA GLY A 247 31.27 45.96 -13.04
C GLY A 247 30.83 46.23 -14.48
N ASN A 248 30.86 47.51 -14.89
CA ASN A 248 30.51 48.09 -16.19
C ASN A 248 31.04 47.36 -17.44
N GLY A 249 30.29 47.46 -18.54
CA GLY A 249 30.87 47.62 -19.88
C GLY A 249 30.11 46.94 -21.03
N ASP A 250 29.57 47.79 -21.90
CA ASP A 250 29.18 47.56 -23.30
C ASP A 250 27.79 47.01 -23.68
N GLU A 251 27.26 47.74 -24.67
CA GLU A 251 25.92 47.77 -25.23
C GLU A 251 25.75 46.71 -26.31
N ASN A 252 24.68 45.90 -26.22
CA ASN A 252 23.72 45.57 -27.29
C ASN A 252 22.99 44.24 -27.01
N GLU A 253 21.70 44.22 -27.34
CA GLU A 253 20.80 43.06 -27.46
C GLU A 253 20.21 42.48 -26.16
N ILE A 254 19.34 43.26 -25.51
CA ILE A 254 18.29 42.73 -24.63
C ILE A 254 16.97 42.80 -25.39
N GLU A 255 16.63 41.78 -26.18
CA GLU A 255 15.23 41.59 -26.61
C GLU A 255 14.87 40.19 -27.13
N VAL A 256 15.49 39.09 -26.66
CA VAL A 256 15.01 37.74 -27.05
C VAL A 256 15.26 36.68 -25.98
N ASP A 257 14.89 36.93 -24.71
CA ASP A 257 14.93 35.83 -23.72
C ASP A 257 14.02 36.02 -22.49
N VAL A 258 12.85 36.65 -22.66
CA VAL A 258 11.84 36.74 -21.57
C VAL A 258 10.45 36.29 -22.06
N VAL A 259 10.31 35.98 -23.34
CA VAL A 259 9.03 35.53 -23.93
C VAL A 259 8.88 34.01 -23.85
N GLU A 260 9.97 33.25 -23.79
CA GLU A 260 9.90 31.78 -23.66
C GLU A 260 9.62 31.30 -22.22
N GLU A 261 10.04 32.06 -21.19
CA GLU A 261 9.85 31.64 -19.79
C GLU A 261 8.47 32.00 -19.22
N MET A 262 7.71 32.89 -19.86
CA MET A 262 6.35 33.25 -19.41
C MET A 262 5.24 32.39 -20.05
N GLY A 263 5.59 31.52 -21.01
CA GLY A 263 4.66 30.60 -21.66
C GLY A 263 4.29 29.36 -20.82
N GLN A 264 5.06 29.07 -19.77
CA GLN A 264 4.93 27.83 -18.97
C GLN A 264 4.06 27.97 -17.71
N LEU A 265 3.47 29.14 -17.46
CA LEU A 265 2.51 29.35 -16.36
C LEU A 265 1.05 29.40 -16.81
N ARG A 266 0.71 28.70 -17.90
CA ARG A 266 -0.69 28.57 -18.33
C ARG A 266 -1.34 27.42 -17.56
N ILE A 267 -2.27 27.76 -16.66
CA ILE A 267 -3.15 26.79 -15.99
C ILE A 267 -4.00 26.14 -17.09
N GLU A 268 -3.62 24.94 -17.54
CA GLU A 268 -4.44 24.14 -18.45
C GLU A 268 -5.66 23.62 -17.70
N HIS A 269 -6.80 24.24 -17.96
CA HIS A 269 -8.10 23.70 -17.61
C HIS A 269 -8.43 22.61 -18.65
N ASN A 270 -7.95 21.38 -18.42
CA ASN A 270 -8.13 20.29 -19.36
C ASN A 270 -9.56 19.72 -19.25
N GLY A 271 -10.43 20.23 -20.13
CA GLY A 271 -11.73 19.66 -20.47
C GLY A 271 -11.56 18.60 -21.56
N SER A 272 -12.23 17.47 -21.37
CA SER A 272 -12.22 16.24 -22.16
C SER A 272 -12.23 16.39 -23.69
N SER A 273 -11.46 15.54 -24.39
CA SER A 273 -11.96 14.40 -25.18
C SER A 273 -10.93 13.94 -26.22
N ASN A 274 -10.56 12.65 -26.20
CA ASN A 274 -10.41 11.87 -27.44
C ASN A 274 -10.42 10.37 -27.12
N GLY A 275 -11.29 9.65 -27.84
CA GLY A 275 -11.61 8.25 -27.61
C GLY A 275 -10.57 7.30 -28.19
N VAL A 276 -10.09 6.41 -27.34
CA VAL A 276 -9.74 5.02 -27.65
C VAL A 276 -10.29 4.21 -26.49
N ASN A 277 -10.90 3.05 -26.77
CA ASN A 277 -11.57 2.20 -25.78
C ASN A 277 -10.58 1.70 -24.72
N GLU A 278 -10.44 2.45 -23.63
CA GLU A 278 -9.84 2.01 -22.38
C GLU A 278 -10.86 2.17 -21.26
N VAL A 279 -10.93 1.14 -20.43
CA VAL A 279 -11.77 1.04 -19.23
C VAL A 279 -11.69 2.37 -18.47
N GLU A 280 -12.83 3.02 -18.23
CA GLU A 280 -12.90 4.30 -17.51
C GLU A 280 -12.08 4.25 -16.21
N GLU A 281 -10.87 4.79 -16.25
CA GLU A 281 -10.16 5.20 -15.04
C GLU A 281 -10.93 6.38 -14.46
N SER A 282 -11.86 6.08 -13.55
CA SER A 282 -12.58 7.06 -12.75
C SER A 282 -11.60 8.12 -12.24
N LYS A 283 -11.88 9.39 -12.59
CA LYS A 283 -11.14 10.57 -12.12
C LYS A 283 -10.87 10.44 -10.61
N GLY A 284 -9.62 10.18 -10.23
CA GLY A 284 -9.27 9.85 -8.85
C GLY A 284 -9.71 10.96 -7.88
N SER A 285 -10.44 10.59 -6.82
CA SER A 285 -10.85 11.54 -5.78
C SER A 285 -9.68 11.76 -4.82
N ARG A 286 -9.00 12.91 -4.93
CA ARG A 286 -7.97 13.31 -3.95
C ARG A 286 -8.63 13.50 -2.59
N ILE A 287 -8.26 12.66 -1.61
CA ILE A 287 -8.78 12.74 -0.22
C ILE A 287 -7.68 13.18 0.75
N PRO A 288 -7.98 13.72 1.94
CA PRO A 288 -6.97 13.92 2.99
C PRO A 288 -6.34 12.58 3.44
N LEU A 289 -5.01 12.51 3.49
CA LEU A 289 -4.25 11.34 3.96
C LEU A 289 -3.40 11.70 5.18
N PRO A 290 -4.02 11.86 6.37
CA PRO A 290 -3.26 12.10 7.59
C PRO A 290 -2.43 10.87 7.96
N TRP A 291 -1.44 11.05 8.84
CA TRP A 291 -0.42 10.05 9.13
C TRP A 291 -1.00 8.73 9.66
N GLU A 292 -2.10 8.76 10.42
CA GLU A 292 -2.77 7.58 10.96
C GLU A 292 -3.32 6.66 9.88
N LEU A 293 -3.69 7.21 8.72
CA LEU A 293 -4.15 6.47 7.56
C LEU A 293 -2.97 6.11 6.63
N LEU A 294 -2.02 7.01 6.48
CA LEU A 294 -0.88 6.83 5.58
C LEU A 294 0.11 5.78 6.08
N GLN A 295 0.35 5.70 7.40
CA GLN A 295 1.28 4.74 7.98
C GLN A 295 0.94 3.26 7.67
N PRO A 296 -0.28 2.74 7.94
CA PRO A 296 -0.64 1.39 7.54
C PRO A 296 -0.67 1.23 6.01
N ALA A 297 -1.03 2.28 5.26
CA ALA A 297 -1.04 2.22 3.80
C ALA A 297 0.36 1.97 3.21
N LEU A 298 1.38 2.65 3.73
CA LEU A 298 2.78 2.44 3.35
C LEU A 298 3.29 1.04 3.70
N ARG A 299 2.85 0.46 4.83
CA ARG A 299 3.21 -0.93 5.20
C ARG A 299 2.58 -1.95 4.23
N ILE A 300 1.31 -1.75 3.87
CA ILE A 300 0.61 -2.59 2.90
C ILE A 300 1.30 -2.49 1.52
N LEU A 301 1.62 -1.27 1.06
CA LEU A 301 2.36 -1.07 -0.18
C LEU A 301 3.74 -1.72 -0.16
N GLY A 302 4.48 -1.59 0.93
CA GLY A 302 5.77 -2.25 1.10
C GLY A 302 5.67 -3.77 0.93
N HIS A 303 4.62 -4.39 1.48
CA HIS A 303 4.34 -5.81 1.23
C HIS A 303 3.96 -6.07 -0.23
N CYS A 304 3.07 -5.28 -0.83
CA CYS A 304 2.65 -5.46 -2.22
C CYS A 304 3.85 -5.41 -3.19
N LEU A 305 4.78 -4.48 -2.98
CA LEU A 305 6.02 -4.33 -3.76
C LEU A 305 7.02 -5.47 -3.54
N LEU A 306 7.35 -5.75 -2.27
CA LEU A 306 8.56 -6.50 -1.93
C LEU A 306 8.32 -7.96 -1.58
N ALA A 307 7.08 -8.37 -1.31
CA ALA A 307 6.85 -9.77 -0.94
C ALA A 307 7.13 -10.71 -2.12
N PRO A 308 7.85 -11.81 -1.90
CA PRO A 308 8.30 -12.70 -2.97
C PRO A 308 7.15 -13.44 -3.66
N LEU A 309 6.05 -13.68 -2.94
CA LEU A 309 4.89 -14.46 -3.42
C LEU A 309 3.83 -13.63 -4.16
N ASN A 310 4.03 -12.32 -4.31
CA ASN A 310 3.07 -11.49 -5.04
C ASN A 310 3.26 -11.62 -6.56
N SER A 311 2.15 -11.60 -7.30
CA SER A 311 2.14 -11.57 -8.76
C SER A 311 2.80 -10.29 -9.29
N PRO A 312 3.34 -10.30 -10.53
CA PRO A 312 3.91 -9.11 -11.15
C PRO A 312 2.88 -7.96 -11.22
N GLU A 313 1.62 -8.28 -11.50
CA GLU A 313 0.53 -7.30 -11.56
C GLU A 313 0.33 -6.53 -10.24
N VAL A 314 0.42 -7.21 -9.09
CA VAL A 314 0.33 -6.55 -7.77
C VAL A 314 1.53 -5.63 -7.53
N LYS A 315 2.73 -6.07 -7.94
CA LYS A 315 3.95 -5.27 -7.81
C LYS A 315 3.91 -4.03 -8.70
N ASP A 316 3.43 -4.16 -9.93
CA ASP A 316 3.30 -3.04 -10.86
C ASP A 316 2.24 -2.04 -10.38
N ALA A 317 1.07 -2.50 -9.95
CA ALA A 317 0.05 -1.65 -9.36
C ALA A 317 0.55 -0.92 -8.10
N ALA A 318 1.32 -1.60 -7.24
CA ALA A 318 1.92 -0.99 -6.05
C ALA A 318 3.00 0.04 -6.43
N SER A 319 3.80 -0.24 -7.46
CA SER A 319 4.84 0.65 -7.98
C SER A 319 4.23 1.97 -8.47
N ILE A 320 3.12 1.91 -9.21
CA ILE A 320 2.35 3.09 -9.62
C ILE A 320 1.83 3.84 -8.38
N ALA A 321 1.15 3.15 -7.47
CA ALA A 321 0.58 3.77 -6.27
C ALA A 321 1.62 4.49 -5.40
N VAL A 322 2.81 3.93 -5.23
CA VAL A 322 3.89 4.53 -4.42
C VAL A 322 4.44 5.79 -5.11
N ARG A 323 4.62 5.78 -6.44
CA ARG A 323 5.04 6.99 -7.18
C ARG A 323 4.01 8.10 -7.08
N ARG A 324 2.71 7.78 -7.19
CA ARG A 324 1.64 8.77 -6.98
C ARG A 324 1.62 9.32 -5.56
N LEU A 325 1.85 8.49 -4.56
CA LEU A 325 1.97 8.94 -3.17
C LEU A 325 3.22 9.81 -2.93
N TYR A 326 4.37 9.49 -3.54
CA TYR A 326 5.57 10.33 -3.45
C TYR A 326 5.33 11.71 -4.04
N ALA A 327 4.73 11.75 -5.23
CA ALA A 327 4.32 12.96 -5.91
C ALA A 327 3.45 13.84 -5.00
N ARG A 328 2.41 13.24 -4.45
CA ARG A 328 1.53 13.90 -3.51
C ARG A 328 2.27 14.36 -2.25
N ALA A 329 3.09 13.51 -1.63
CA ALA A 329 3.81 13.83 -0.41
C ALA A 329 4.75 15.02 -0.60
N SER A 330 5.35 15.13 -1.80
CA SER A 330 6.15 16.28 -2.23
C SER A 330 5.32 17.55 -2.34
N HIS A 331 4.12 17.47 -2.93
CA HIS A 331 3.19 18.61 -3.00
C HIS A 331 2.64 19.04 -1.63
N ASP A 332 2.29 18.07 -0.78
CA ASP A 332 1.74 18.31 0.56
C ASP A 332 2.86 18.64 1.59
N LEU A 333 4.14 18.60 1.18
CA LEU A 333 5.32 18.84 2.00
C LEU A 333 5.35 18.02 3.30
N VAL A 334 5.04 16.72 3.20
CA VAL A 334 5.00 15.80 4.36
C VAL A 334 6.32 15.00 4.43
N PRO A 335 7.31 15.38 5.28
CA PRO A 335 8.66 14.82 5.19
C PRO A 335 8.73 13.32 5.46
N GLN A 336 7.94 12.83 6.42
CA GLN A 336 7.91 11.40 6.76
C GLN A 336 7.38 10.56 5.60
N ALA A 337 6.40 11.08 4.85
CA ALA A 337 5.83 10.43 3.69
C ALA A 337 6.78 10.45 2.49
N ILE A 338 7.46 11.58 2.24
CA ILE A 338 8.48 11.71 1.19
C ILE A 338 9.58 10.67 1.41
N LEU A 339 10.16 10.61 2.61
CA LEU A 339 11.23 9.66 2.93
C LEU A 339 10.78 8.21 2.77
N ALA A 340 9.60 7.85 3.28
CA ALA A 340 9.09 6.49 3.21
C ALA A 340 8.80 6.05 1.77
N THR A 341 8.14 6.90 0.97
CA THR A 341 7.80 6.59 -0.42
C THR A 341 9.04 6.56 -1.32
N GLN A 342 9.98 7.49 -1.15
CA GLN A 342 11.25 7.48 -1.87
C GLN A 342 12.06 6.21 -1.58
N SER A 343 12.13 5.80 -0.31
CA SER A 343 12.81 4.56 0.08
C SER A 343 12.18 3.32 -0.60
N LEU A 344 10.85 3.25 -0.65
CA LEU A 344 10.14 2.17 -1.33
C LEU A 344 10.39 2.17 -2.85
N ILE A 345 10.42 3.34 -3.49
CA ILE A 345 10.72 3.47 -4.93
C ILE A 345 12.13 2.97 -5.23
N GLN A 346 13.12 3.37 -4.44
CA GLN A 346 14.51 2.93 -4.62
C GLN A 346 14.65 1.42 -4.43
N LEU A 347 13.95 0.83 -3.45
CA LEU A 347 13.94 -0.62 -3.24
C LEU A 347 13.28 -1.37 -4.41
N ASP A 348 12.17 -0.86 -4.96
CA ASP A 348 11.51 -1.43 -6.14
C ASP A 348 12.45 -1.38 -7.37
N ASN A 349 13.06 -0.22 -7.64
CA ASN A 349 13.99 -0.04 -8.76
C ASN A 349 15.18 -1.02 -8.66
N ARG A 350 15.85 -1.08 -7.51
CA ARG A 350 16.97 -2.02 -7.28
C ARG A 350 16.52 -3.48 -7.36
N GLY A 351 15.32 -3.80 -6.86
CA GLY A 351 14.75 -5.13 -6.95
C GLY A 351 14.51 -5.56 -8.40
N ARG A 352 14.00 -4.66 -9.24
CA ARG A 352 13.79 -4.89 -10.68
C ARG A 352 15.11 -5.00 -11.44
N GLU A 353 16.09 -4.16 -11.14
CA GLU A 353 17.44 -4.25 -11.72
C GLU A 353 18.10 -5.58 -11.38
N ALA A 354 18.05 -6.02 -10.12
CA ALA A 354 18.58 -7.31 -9.70
C ALA A 354 17.88 -8.49 -10.40
N ALA A 355 16.57 -8.42 -10.59
CA ALA A 355 15.81 -9.41 -11.34
C ALA A 355 16.21 -9.44 -12.82
N LYS A 356 16.36 -8.28 -13.47
CA LYS A 356 16.85 -8.15 -14.86
C LYS A 356 18.27 -8.72 -15.00
N ALA A 357 19.17 -8.40 -14.08
CA ALA A 357 20.53 -8.91 -14.06
C ALA A 357 20.58 -10.43 -13.89
N ALA A 358 19.73 -11.00 -13.02
CA ALA A 358 19.63 -12.44 -12.84
C ALA A 358 19.14 -13.16 -14.11
N VAL A 359 18.15 -12.59 -14.81
CA VAL A 359 17.66 -13.13 -16.09
C VAL A 359 18.74 -13.05 -17.17
N ALA A 360 19.47 -11.94 -17.27
CA ALA A 360 20.58 -11.79 -18.23
C ALA A 360 21.73 -12.77 -17.95
N ALA A 361 22.07 -13.00 -16.67
CA ALA A 361 23.08 -13.99 -16.28
C ALA A 361 22.64 -15.43 -16.62
N ALA A 362 21.35 -15.77 -16.41
CA ALA A 362 20.80 -17.07 -16.80
C ALA A 362 20.83 -17.28 -18.32
N ALA A 363 20.46 -16.25 -19.11
CA ALA A 363 20.54 -16.30 -20.57
C ALA A 363 21.98 -16.52 -21.07
N ASN A 364 22.96 -15.84 -20.50
CA ASN A 364 24.37 -15.98 -20.85
C ASN A 364 24.99 -17.33 -20.42
N SER A 365 24.44 -17.96 -19.38
CA SER A 365 24.87 -19.32 -18.97
C SER A 365 24.40 -20.41 -19.93
N SER A 366 23.26 -20.19 -20.61
CA SER A 366 22.68 -21.15 -21.56
C SER A 366 23.36 -21.17 -22.94
N SER A 367 24.09 -20.11 -23.30
CA SER A 367 24.82 -20.03 -24.58
C SER A 367 26.22 -20.65 -24.55
N ASN A 368 26.74 -21.04 -23.38
CA ASN A 368 28.10 -21.56 -23.21
C ASN A 368 28.22 -23.10 -23.27
N VAL A 369 27.21 -23.83 -23.73
CA VAL A 369 27.22 -25.31 -23.81
C VAL A 369 28.10 -25.86 -24.95
N ASN A 370 28.61 -25.02 -25.86
CA ASN A 370 29.37 -25.48 -27.03
C ASN A 370 30.88 -25.22 -26.98
N THR A 371 31.57 -25.58 -25.89
CA THR A 371 33.04 -25.73 -25.92
C THR A 371 33.49 -27.09 -25.36
N PRO A 372 34.09 -27.99 -26.17
CA PRO A 372 34.61 -29.25 -25.68
C PRO A 372 35.96 -28.99 -25.01
N SER A 373 35.97 -28.88 -23.68
CA SER A 373 37.22 -28.83 -22.91
C SER A 373 37.73 -30.26 -22.69
N LYS A 374 38.88 -30.57 -23.31
CA LYS A 374 39.64 -31.81 -23.10
C LYS A 374 39.86 -32.04 -21.60
N ALA A 375 39.48 -33.22 -21.12
CA ALA A 375 39.76 -33.69 -19.77
C ALA A 375 41.29 -33.71 -19.52
N LYS A 376 41.75 -32.93 -18.55
CA LYS A 376 43.12 -32.99 -18.03
C LYS A 376 43.15 -34.05 -16.93
N LYS A 377 44.01 -35.07 -17.10
CA LYS A 377 44.23 -36.18 -16.14
C LYS A 377 44.53 -35.66 -14.72
N PRO A 378 44.06 -36.34 -13.66
CA PRO A 378 44.50 -36.05 -12.31
C PRO A 378 45.90 -36.64 -12.07
N GLU A 379 46.85 -35.82 -11.63
CA GLU A 379 48.14 -36.26 -11.11
C GLU A 379 47.94 -36.83 -9.70
N ILE A 380 48.29 -38.11 -9.53
CA ILE A 380 48.32 -38.80 -8.24
C ILE A 380 49.65 -38.47 -7.57
N LEU A 381 49.62 -37.65 -6.51
CA LEU A 381 50.75 -37.45 -5.61
C LEU A 381 50.84 -38.62 -4.64
N LEU A 382 51.76 -39.55 -4.92
CA LEU A 382 52.22 -40.56 -3.97
C LEU A 382 53.10 -39.89 -2.91
N VAL A 383 52.61 -39.82 -1.68
CA VAL A 383 53.42 -39.55 -0.48
C VAL A 383 54.11 -40.86 -0.11
N SER A 384 55.43 -40.90 -0.23
CA SER A 384 56.27 -41.94 0.39
C SER A 384 56.69 -41.52 1.79
N LYS A 385 56.81 -42.54 2.64
CA LYS A 385 57.00 -42.53 4.09
C LYS A 385 58.40 -42.10 4.52
#